data_AF-A0A497LWY8-F1
#
_entry.id   AF-A0A497LWY8-F1
#
_cell.length_a   1.000
_cell.length_b   1.000
_cell.length_c   1.000
_cell.angle_alpha   90.00
_cell.angle_beta   90.00
_cell.angle_gamma   90.00
#
_symmetry.space_group_name_H-M   'P 1'
#
loop_
_entity.id
_entity.type
_entity.pdbx_description
1 polymer ?
#
loop_
_entity_poly.entity_id
_entity_poly.type
_entity_poly.pdbx_seq_one_letter_code
_entity_poly.pdbx_strand_id
1 'polypeptide(L)' 'MPDVPWVEKYRPRTLEEYVGNREAVDRVIRWLKNWGFGGGKKAALLYGPPGVGKTTLALILAR' A
#
# COMPACT_ATOMS: atom_id res chain seq x y z
N MET A 1 15.69 -25.32 3.20
CA MET A 1 15.09 -23.97 3.30
C MET A 1 13.74 -24.15 3.95
N PRO A 2 13.41 -23.45 5.05
CA PRO A 2 12.07 -23.54 5.63
C PRO A 2 11.05 -23.11 4.57
N ASP A 3 9.90 -23.80 4.55
CA ASP A 3 8.83 -23.51 3.59
C ASP A 3 8.26 -22.12 3.89
N VAL A 4 8.24 -21.24 2.89
CA VAL A 4 7.80 -19.85 3.06
C VAL A 4 6.28 -19.83 3.10
N PRO A 5 5.64 -19.16 4.08
CA PRO A 5 4.18 -19.04 4.11
C PRO A 5 3.63 -18.52 2.77
N TRP A 6 2.52 -19.09 2.31
CA TRP A 6 1.92 -18.70 1.02
C TRP A 6 1.63 -17.19 0.94
N VAL A 7 1.22 -16.61 2.06
CA VAL A 7 0.95 -15.17 2.18
C VAL A 7 2.19 -14.30 1.93
N GLU A 8 3.39 -14.80 2.22
CA GLU A 8 4.66 -14.13 1.92
C GLU A 8 5.11 -14.45 0.50
N LYS A 9 4.96 -15.72 0.07
CA LYS A 9 5.35 -16.19 -1.26
C LYS A 9 4.64 -15.43 -2.38
N TYR A 10 3.34 -15.15 -2.20
CA TYR A 10 2.49 -14.46 -3.17
C TYR A 10 2.10 -13.04 -2.74
N ARG A 11 2.80 -12.43 -1.77
CA ARG A 11 2.56 -11.02 -1.43
C ARG A 11 2.83 -10.16 -2.66
N PRO A 12 1.86 -9.31 -3.08
CA PRO A 12 2.08 -8.34 -4.14
C PRO A 12 3.30 -7.44 -3.88
N ARG A 13 4.14 -7.26 -4.89
CA ARG A 13 5.36 -6.45 -4.83
C ARG A 13 5.26 -5.15 -5.59
N THR A 14 4.34 -5.07 -6.55
CA THR A 14 4.05 -3.87 -7.34
C THR A 14 2.57 -3.50 -7.28
N LEU A 15 2.21 -2.31 -7.76
CA LEU A 15 0.82 -1.87 -7.82
C LEU A 15 0.01 -2.66 -8.86
N GLU A 16 0.65 -3.17 -9.90
CA GLU A 16 0.02 -4.00 -10.93
C GLU A 16 -0.40 -5.37 -10.37
N GLU A 17 0.37 -5.92 -9.44
CA GLU A 17 0.04 -7.16 -8.72
C GLU A 17 -1.01 -6.95 -7.62
N TYR A 18 -1.25 -5.70 -7.20
CA TYR A 18 -2.14 -5.39 -6.09
C TYR A 18 -3.61 -5.41 -6.53
N VAL A 19 -4.38 -6.35 -5.97
CA VAL A 19 -5.79 -6.55 -6.33
C VAL A 19 -6.71 -5.87 -5.33
N GLY A 20 -7.67 -5.09 -5.84
CA GLY A 20 -8.72 -4.43 -5.06
C GLY A 20 -8.36 -3.04 -4.54
N ASN A 21 -9.25 -2.43 -3.75
CA ASN A 21 -9.08 -1.11 -3.12
C ASN A 21 -8.62 0.03 -4.06
N ARG A 22 -8.96 -0.02 -5.35
CA ARG A 22 -8.46 0.93 -6.38
C ARG A 22 -8.63 2.39 -5.98
N GLU A 23 -9.81 2.79 -5.51
CA GLU A 23 -10.06 4.17 -5.08
C GLU A 23 -9.15 4.60 -3.91
N ALA A 24 -8.92 3.72 -2.93
CA ALA A 24 -8.04 4.01 -1.81
C ALA A 24 -6.58 4.13 -2.27
N VAL A 25 -6.14 3.25 -3.17
CA VAL A 25 -4.82 3.31 -3.81
C VAL A 25 -4.65 4.65 -4.53
N ASP A 26 -5.62 5.07 -5.35
CA ASP A 26 -5.59 6.34 -6.08
C ASP A 26 -5.55 7.55 -5.15
N ARG A 27 -6.25 7.51 -4.01
CA ARG A 27 -6.18 8.57 -2.99
C ARG A 27 -4.79 8.66 -2.36
N VAL A 28 -4.17 7.53 -2.03
CA VAL A 28 -2.82 7.50 -1.45
C VAL A 28 -1.78 7.96 -2.47
N ILE A 29 -1.88 7.53 -3.74
CA ILE A 29 -0.98 7.98 -4.81
C ILE A 29 -1.10 9.49 -5.02
N ARG A 30 -2.32 10.03 -5.08
CA ARG A 30 -2.54 11.48 -5.17
C ARG A 30 -1.98 12.22 -3.97
N TRP A 31 -2.15 11.69 -2.76
CA TRP A 31 -1.56 12.28 -1.57
C TRP A 31 -0.03 12.28 -1.63
N LEU A 32 0.60 11.15 -1.97
CA LEU A 32 2.06 11.02 -2.10
C LEU A 32 2.64 12.00 -3.14
N LYS A 33 1.99 12.16 -4.29
CA LYS A 33 2.42 13.12 -5.33
C LYS A 33 2.45 14.56 -4.84
N ASN A 34 1.61 14.90 -3.86
CA ASN A 34 1.53 16.23 -3.27
C ASN A 34 2.23 16.31 -1.90
N TRP A 35 2.84 15.22 -1.44
CA TRP A 35 3.50 15.16 -0.14
C TRP A 35 4.82 15.93 -0.19
N GLY A 36 5.05 16.81 0.79
CA GLY A 36 6.26 17.65 0.87
C GLY A 36 6.16 19.01 0.16
N PHE A 37 5.18 19.22 -0.73
CA PHE A 37 4.89 20.55 -1.26
C PHE A 37 4.10 21.35 -0.20
N GLY A 38 4.72 22.43 0.30
CA GLY A 38 4.26 23.19 1.46
C GLY A 38 2.74 23.41 1.53
N GLY A 39 2.10 22.85 2.55
CA GLY A 39 0.64 22.90 2.76
C GLY A 39 -0.05 21.53 2.72
N GLY A 40 0.59 20.48 2.20
CA GLY A 40 0.05 19.11 2.16
C GLY A 40 -0.03 18.40 3.52
N LYS A 41 -0.89 17.37 3.62
CA LYS A 41 -0.97 16.50 4.81
C LYS A 41 0.36 15.77 5.01
N LYS A 42 0.93 15.83 6.23
CA LYS A 42 2.25 15.24 6.54
C LYS A 42 2.25 13.71 6.65
N ALA A 43 1.11 13.10 6.90
CA ALA A 43 0.97 11.65 7.07
C ALA A 43 -0.35 11.15 6.47
N ALA A 44 -0.37 9.87 6.10
CA ALA A 44 -1.56 9.13 5.68
C ALA A 44 -1.84 8.00 6.68
N LEU A 45 -3.12 7.78 6.99
CA LEU A 45 -3.59 6.67 7.81
C LEU A 45 -4.28 5.63 6.94
N LEU A 46 -3.72 4.42 6.89
CA LEU A 46 -4.35 3.27 6.23
C LEU A 46 -5.20 2.51 7.24
N TYR A 47 -6.53 2.53 7.08
CA TYR A 47 -7.47 1.85 7.98
C TYR A 47 -8.47 0.99 7.20
N GLY A 48 -9.06 0.00 7.87
CA GLY A 48 -10.02 -0.95 7.29
C GLY A 48 -9.91 -2.36 7.87
N PRO A 49 -10.74 -3.31 7.40
CA PRO A 49 -10.80 -4.69 7.90
C PRO A 49 -9.44 -5.43 7.85
N PRO A 50 -9.22 -6.47 8.68
CA PRO A 50 -7.98 -7.26 8.62
C PRO A 50 -7.82 -7.96 7.26
N GLY A 51 -6.58 -8.14 6.80
CA GLY A 51 -6.29 -8.91 5.58
C GLY A 51 -6.53 -8.21 4.23
N VAL A 52 -6.98 -6.95 4.20
CA VAL A 52 -7.34 -6.24 2.94
C VAL A 52 -6.18 -5.54 2.22
N GLY A 53 -4.93 -5.80 2.61
CA GLY A 53 -3.75 -5.28 1.89
C GLY A 53 -3.17 -3.94 2.36
N LYS A 54 -3.61 -3.39 3.51
CA LYS A 54 -3.07 -2.12 4.06
C LYS A 54 -1.54 -2.13 4.22
N THR A 55 -1.01 -3.15 4.90
CA THR A 55 0.43 -3.32 5.12
C THR A 55 1.17 -3.56 3.81
N THR A 56 0.61 -4.40 2.93
CA THR A 56 1.17 -4.67 1.60
C THR A 56 1.27 -3.39 0.78
N LEU A 57 0.22 -2.55 0.76
CA LEU A 57 0.21 -1.29 0.04
C LEU A 57 1.28 -0.32 0.56
N ALA A 58 1.43 -0.20 1.88
CA ALA A 58 2.50 0.61 2.47
C ALA A 58 3.89 0.13 2.04
N LEU A 59 4.12 -1.18 2.02
CA LEU A 59 5.39 -1.78 1.59
C LEU A 59 5.66 -1.58 0.09
N ILE A 60 4.63 -1.66 -0.76
CA ILE A 60 4.77 -1.39 -2.20
C ILE A 60 5.15 0.08 -2.43
N LEU A 61 4.48 1.01 -1.74
CA LEU A 61 4.67 2.44 -1.93
C LEU A 61 5.94 3.01 -1.27
N ALA A 62 6.49 2.33 -0.26
CA ALA A 62 7.71 2.74 0.44
C ALA A 62 9.00 2.22 -0.22
N ARG A 63 8.88 1.38 -1.26
CA ARG A 63 10.00 1.00 -2.12
C ARG A 63 10.30 2.12 -3.11
#